data_AF-A0A7I7WEY7-F1
#
_entry.id   AF-A0A7I7WEY7-F1
#
_cell.length_a   1.000
_cell.length_b   1.000
_cell.length_c   1.000
_cell.angle_alpha   90.00
_cell.angle_beta   90.00
_cell.angle_gamma   90.00
#
_symmetry.space_group_name_H-M   'P 1'
#
loop_
_entity.id
_entity.type
_entity.pdbx_description
1 polymer ?
#
loop_
_entity_poly.entity_id
_entity_poly.type
_entity_poly.pdbx_seq_one_letter_code
_entity_poly.pdbx_strand_id
1 'polypeptide(L)'
;MDIDYGLAYDFIDDRDGRPLQLRFRCDWMPADSANTVEATGQLIAMIADPLRTDYADIVTISRPHVQCADIEKALDDWQTWAMLTDETVNLAEIRRRIHAAGLD
;
A
#
# COMPACT_ATOMS: atom_id res chain seq x y z
N MET A 1 -11.14 -4.96 -7.62
CA MET A 1 -11.34 -5.19 -6.18
C MET A 1 -10.00 -4.87 -5.56
N ASP A 2 -10.00 -4.04 -4.53
CA ASP A 2 -8.76 -3.57 -3.90
C ASP A 2 -8.73 -4.07 -2.46
N ILE A 3 -7.54 -4.40 -1.97
CA ILE A 3 -7.30 -4.76 -0.57
C ILE A 3 -6.76 -3.52 0.12
N ASP A 4 -7.50 -3.00 1.09
CA ASP A 4 -7.06 -1.87 1.92
C ASP A 4 -6.14 -2.38 3.03
N TYR A 5 -4.90 -1.88 3.10
CA TYR A 5 -3.90 -2.30 4.10
C TYR A 5 -3.99 -1.52 5.42
N GLY A 6 -4.94 -0.59 5.54
CA GLY A 6 -5.09 0.22 6.75
C GLY A 6 -6.12 1.33 6.58
N LEU A 7 -7.41 0.98 6.59
CA LEU A 7 -8.52 1.95 6.60
C LEU A 7 -8.44 2.95 7.77
N ALA A 8 -7.73 2.60 8.84
CA ALA A 8 -7.58 3.39 10.07
C ALA A 8 -6.24 4.15 10.16
N TYR A 9 -5.36 4.06 9.15
CA TYR A 9 -4.02 4.63 9.22
C TYR A 9 -3.77 5.65 8.10
N ASP A 10 -3.12 6.76 8.45
CA ASP A 10 -2.63 7.74 7.50
C ASP A 10 -1.20 7.39 7.08
N PHE A 11 -1.02 6.99 5.83
CA PHE A 11 0.30 6.82 5.24
C PHE A 11 0.78 8.17 4.74
N ILE A 12 1.90 8.66 5.26
CA ILE A 12 2.47 9.95 4.85
C ILE A 12 3.83 9.76 4.21
N ASP A 13 4.06 10.45 3.10
CA ASP A 13 5.40 10.64 2.54
C ASP A 13 6.02 11.86 3.25
N ASP A 14 7.26 11.71 3.76
CA ASP A 14 7.94 12.74 4.55
C ASP A 14 8.14 14.06 3.79
N ARG A 15 8.03 14.01 2.45
CA ARG A 15 8.22 15.17 1.56
C ARG A 15 6.96 16.01 1.36
N ASP A 16 5.78 15.40 1.44
CA ASP A 16 4.53 16.05 1.03
C ASP A 16 3.46 16.10 2.14
N GLY A 17 3.58 15.31 3.20
CA GLY A 17 2.66 15.33 4.36
C GLY A 17 1.19 15.02 4.04
N ARG A 18 0.90 14.51 2.84
CA ARG A 18 -0.47 14.19 2.39
C ARG A 18 -0.92 12.88 3.02
N PRO A 19 -2.14 12.80 3.59
CA PRO A 19 -2.69 11.54 4.07
C PRO A 19 -3.03 10.65 2.89
N LEU A 20 -2.41 9.47 2.85
CA LEU A 20 -2.61 8.46 1.83
C LEU A 20 -3.18 7.19 2.45
N GLN A 21 -4.00 6.48 1.68
CA GLN A 21 -4.41 5.11 1.96
C GLN A 21 -3.57 4.14 1.14
N LEU A 22 -2.95 3.17 1.80
CA LEU A 22 -2.22 2.10 1.13
C LEU A 22 -3.20 1.00 0.69
N ARG A 23 -3.16 0.66 -0.60
CA ARG A 23 -4.03 -0.36 -1.20
C ARG A 23 -3.26 -1.30 -2.11
N PHE A 24 -3.64 -2.56 -2.13
CA PHE A 24 -3.26 -3.47 -3.20
C PHE A 24 -4.40 -3.54 -4.21
N ARG A 25 -4.16 -2.97 -5.38
CA ARG A 25 -5.10 -2.96 -6.50
C ARG A 25 -4.93 -4.23 -7.31
N CYS A 26 -5.90 -5.15 -7.22
CA CYS A 26 -5.83 -6.43 -7.92
C CYS A 26 -6.08 -6.25 -9.42
N ASP A 27 -5.23 -6.84 -10.25
CA ASP A 27 -5.45 -6.99 -11.70
C ASP A 27 -6.16 -8.31 -12.02
N TRP A 28 -5.91 -9.34 -11.21
CA TRP A 28 -6.53 -10.65 -11.31
C TRP A 28 -6.68 -11.27 -9.92
N MET A 29 -7.80 -11.93 -9.70
CA MET A 29 -8.08 -12.70 -8.50
C MET A 29 -8.84 -13.98 -8.89
N PRO A 30 -8.52 -15.15 -8.33
CA PRO A 30 -9.27 -16.35 -8.63
C PRO A 30 -10.72 -16.23 -8.13
N ALA A 31 -11.69 -16.71 -8.92
CA ALA A 31 -13.12 -16.52 -8.66
C ALA A 31 -13.62 -17.13 -7.33
N ASP A 32 -12.95 -18.17 -6.84
CA ASP A 32 -13.27 -18.90 -5.61
C ASP A 32 -12.24 -18.68 -4.48
N SER A 33 -11.26 -17.79 -4.67
CA SER A 33 -10.24 -17.59 -3.65
C SER A 33 -10.78 -16.68 -2.54
N ALA A 34 -11.22 -17.33 -1.47
CA ALA A 34 -11.43 -16.71 -0.16
C ALA A 34 -10.11 -16.14 0.43
N ASN A 35 -8.97 -16.45 -0.21
CA ASN A 35 -7.65 -16.01 0.21
C ASN A 35 -7.04 -15.07 -0.85
N THR A 36 -6.83 -13.82 -0.47
CA THR A 36 -6.32 -12.75 -1.34
C THR A 36 -4.84 -12.90 -1.70
N VAL A 37 -4.11 -13.80 -1.04
CA VAL A 37 -2.65 -13.99 -1.29
C VAL A 37 -2.32 -14.49 -2.68
N GLU A 38 -3.25 -15.17 -3.36
CA GLU A 38 -3.10 -15.67 -4.73
C GLU A 38 -3.42 -14.60 -5.79
N ALA A 39 -3.90 -13.43 -5.36
CA ALA A 39 -4.16 -12.33 -6.26
C ALA A 39 -2.85 -11.77 -6.80
N THR A 40 -2.88 -11.35 -8.06
CA THR A 40 -1.85 -10.48 -8.62
C THR A 40 -2.37 -9.06 -8.70
N GLY A 41 -1.45 -8.10 -8.72
CA GLY A 41 -1.83 -6.70 -8.76
C GLY A 41 -0.66 -5.77 -8.53
N GLN A 42 -0.98 -4.65 -7.91
CA GLN A 42 -0.03 -3.59 -7.64
C GLN A 42 -0.34 -2.93 -6.29
N LEU A 43 0.66 -2.84 -5.44
CA LEU A 43 0.64 -1.94 -4.28
C LEU A 43 0.70 -0.49 -4.76
N ILE A 44 -0.29 0.28 -4.33
CA ILE A 44 -0.48 1.70 -4.61
C ILE A 44 -0.77 2.46 -3.31
N ALA A 45 -0.56 3.77 -3.33
CA ALA A 45 -1.07 4.70 -2.34
C ALA A 45 -2.06 5.64 -3.03
N MET A 46 -3.14 5.99 -2.35
CA MET A 46 -4.18 6.87 -2.88
C MET A 46 -4.41 8.05 -1.95
N ILE A 47 -4.55 9.26 -2.48
CA ILE A 47 -4.82 10.46 -1.67
C ILE A 47 -6.23 10.35 -1.08
N ALA A 48 -6.30 10.36 0.25
CA ALA A 48 -7.52 10.02 0.99
C ALA A 48 -8.33 11.23 1.46
N ASP A 49 -7.77 12.44 1.39
CA ASP A 49 -8.46 13.67 1.84
C ASP A 49 -9.41 14.20 0.74
N PRO A 50 -10.74 14.15 0.95
CA PRO A 50 -11.74 14.54 -0.05
C PRO A 50 -11.82 16.06 -0.27
N LEU A 51 -11.17 16.87 0.57
CA LEU A 51 -11.14 18.32 0.43
C LEU A 51 -10.03 18.80 -0.51
N ARG A 52 -9.13 17.90 -0.93
CA ARG A 52 -8.03 18.23 -1.84
C ARG A 52 -8.42 18.13 -3.30
N THR A 53 -7.76 18.91 -4.15
CA THR A 53 -7.95 18.88 -5.60
C THR A 53 -7.40 17.60 -6.24
N ASP A 54 -6.38 16.98 -5.62
CA ASP A 54 -5.76 15.72 -6.03
C ASP A 54 -6.38 14.49 -5.30
N TYR A 55 -7.60 14.63 -4.76
CA TYR A 55 -8.30 13.51 -4.13
C TYR A 55 -8.42 12.31 -5.09
N ALA A 56 -8.18 11.11 -4.56
CA ALA A 56 -8.16 9.84 -5.29
C ALA A 56 -7.04 9.69 -6.33
N ASP A 57 -6.10 10.64 -6.43
CA ASP A 57 -4.90 10.44 -7.26
C ASP A 57 -4.09 9.27 -6.72
N ILE A 58 -3.57 8.47 -7.65
CA ILE A 58 -2.85 7.24 -7.38
C ILE A 58 -1.35 7.49 -7.47
N VAL A 59 -0.64 7.07 -6.43
CA VAL A 59 0.82 7.01 -6.41
C VAL A 59 1.26 5.56 -6.42
N THR A 60 2.03 5.16 -7.44
CA THR A 60 2.52 3.78 -7.57
C THR A 60 3.61 3.50 -6.54
N ILE A 61 3.52 2.36 -5.85
CA ILE A 61 4.52 1.89 -4.85
C ILE A 61 5.33 0.72 -5.40
N SER A 62 4.68 -0.22 -6.08
CA SER A 62 5.29 -1.41 -6.70
C SER A 62 5.07 -1.43 -8.21
N ARG A 63 5.73 -2.34 -8.94
CA ARG A 63 5.41 -2.64 -10.35
C ARG A 63 4.06 -3.38 -10.47
N PRO A 64 3.42 -3.39 -11.64
CA PRO A 64 2.21 -4.19 -11.88
C PRO A 64 2.49 -5.70 -11.89
N HIS A 65 1.43 -6.51 -11.73
CA HIS A 65 1.44 -7.97 -11.75
C HIS A 65 2.33 -8.64 -10.68
N VAL A 66 2.46 -8.01 -9.51
CA VAL A 66 3.14 -8.61 -8.34
C VAL A 66 2.17 -9.52 -7.59
N GLN A 67 2.66 -10.62 -7.03
CA GLN A 67 1.89 -11.50 -6.16
C GLN A 67 1.57 -10.80 -4.83
N CYS A 68 0.32 -10.85 -4.39
CA CYS A 68 -0.08 -10.26 -3.11
C CYS A 68 0.73 -10.85 -1.94
N ALA A 69 1.02 -12.15 -1.96
CA ALA A 69 1.89 -12.80 -0.98
C ALA A 69 3.28 -12.17 -0.85
N ASP A 70 3.88 -11.71 -1.97
CA ASP A 70 5.20 -11.06 -1.94
C ASP A 70 5.12 -9.67 -1.30
N ILE A 71 4.01 -8.96 -1.51
CA ILE A 71 3.74 -7.68 -0.84
C ILE A 71 3.51 -7.89 0.65
N GLU A 72 2.64 -8.82 1.05
CA GLU A 72 2.40 -9.14 2.47
C GLU A 72 3.69 -9.48 3.19
N LYS A 73 4.55 -10.30 2.56
CA LYS A 73 5.85 -10.65 3.10
C LYS A 73 6.80 -9.45 3.22
N ALA A 74 6.78 -8.54 2.25
CA ALA A 74 7.60 -7.33 2.32
C ALA A 74 7.11 -6.34 3.40
N LEU A 75 5.80 -6.36 3.68
CA LEU A 75 5.14 -5.56 4.71
C LEU A 75 5.01 -6.29 6.05
N ASP A 76 5.67 -7.43 6.22
CA ASP A 76 5.61 -8.20 7.47
C ASP A 76 6.09 -7.34 8.65
N ASP A 77 5.31 -7.40 9.74
CA ASP A 77 5.49 -6.58 10.95
C ASP A 77 5.64 -5.07 10.70
N TRP A 78 5.04 -4.51 9.65
CA TRP A 78 5.18 -3.08 9.31
C TRP A 78 4.83 -2.13 10.46
N GLN A 79 3.92 -2.51 11.36
CA GLN A 79 3.55 -1.74 12.54
C GLN A 79 4.73 -1.51 13.50
N THR A 80 5.77 -2.34 13.43
CA THR A 80 6.94 -2.24 14.32
C THR A 80 8.04 -1.32 13.77
N TRP A 81 8.08 -1.11 12.45
CA TRP A 81 9.19 -0.40 11.80
C TRP A 81 8.76 0.78 10.92
N ALA A 82 7.50 0.85 10.49
CA ALA A 82 6.99 1.94 9.65
C ALA A 82 6.16 2.96 10.44
N MET A 83 5.73 2.66 11.67
CA MET A 83 4.91 3.58 12.46
C MET A 83 5.70 4.82 12.89
N LEU A 84 5.14 6.00 12.65
CA LEU A 84 5.64 7.29 13.16
C LEU A 84 4.90 7.70 14.42
N THR A 85 3.60 7.41 14.48
CA THR A 85 2.69 7.61 15.63
C THR A 85 1.72 6.42 15.69
N ASP A 86 0.80 6.41 16.65
CA ASP A 86 -0.22 5.37 16.77
C ASP A 86 -1.19 5.28 15.56
N GLU A 87 -1.28 6.34 14.74
CA GLU A 87 -2.21 6.43 13.60
C GLU A 87 -1.51 6.77 12.28
N THR A 88 -0.21 7.04 12.30
CA THR A 88 0.55 7.55 11.14
C THR A 88 1.69 6.62 10.75
N VAL A 89 1.79 6.33 9.46
CA VAL A 89 2.76 5.39 8.87
C VAL A 89 3.70 6.10 7.91
N ASN A 90 4.99 5.79 7.99
CA ASN A 90 6.02 6.28 7.11
C ASN A 90 5.98 5.56 5.75
N LEU A 91 5.38 6.21 4.75
CA LEU A 91 5.30 5.66 3.40
C LEU A 91 6.68 5.54 2.73
N ALA A 92 7.64 6.41 3.05
CA ALA A 92 8.99 6.33 2.50
C ALA A 92 9.68 5.03 2.94
N GLU A 93 9.45 4.59 4.18
CA GLU A 93 10.00 3.33 4.68
C GLU A 93 9.31 2.11 4.06
N ILE A 94 8.00 2.19 3.83
CA ILE A 94 7.25 1.18 3.05
C ILE A 94 7.84 1.06 1.64
N ARG A 95 8.04 2.18 0.93
CA ARG A 95 8.68 2.19 -0.40
C ARG A 95 10.06 1.55 -0.38
N ARG A 96 10.87 1.88 0.64
CA ARG A 96 12.22 1.33 0.81
C ARG A 96 12.20 -0.20 0.93
N ARG A 97 11.25 -0.76 1.68
CA ARG A 97 11.08 -2.21 1.84
C ARG A 97 10.63 -2.89 0.54
N ILE A 98 9.68 -2.29 -0.17
CA ILE A 98 9.23 -2.78 -1.47
C ILE A 98 10.37 -2.80 -2.50
N HIS A 99 11.17 -1.73 -2.56
CA HIS A 99 12.36 -1.68 -3.40
C HIS A 99 13.41 -2.73 -2.99
N ALA A 100 13.67 -2.89 -1.69
CA ALA A 100 14.62 -3.89 -1.19
C ALA A 100 14.16 -5.34 -1.47
N ALA A 101 12.86 -5.58 -1.57
CA ALA A 101 12.28 -6.85 -2.02
C ALA A 101 12.32 -7.02 -3.55
N GLY A 102 12.74 -5.98 -4.29
CA GLY A 102 12.77 -5.96 -5.75
C GLY A 102 11.37 -6.06 -6.34
N LEU A 103 10.40 -5.32 -5.78
CA LEU A 103 8.99 -5.33 -6.17
C LEU A 103 8.54 -4.02 -6.85
N ASP A 104 9.43 -3.06 -7.08
CA ASP A 104 9.17 -1.82 -7.83
C ASP A 104 9.36 -1.97 -9.34
#